data_AF-A0A257QKY0-F1
#
_entry.id   AF-A0A257QKY0-F1
#
_cell.length_a   1.000
_cell.length_b   1.000
_cell.length_c   1.000
_cell.angle_alpha   90.00
_cell.angle_beta   90.00
_cell.angle_gamma   90.00
#
_symmetry.space_group_name_H-M   'P 1'
#
loop_
_entity.id
_entity.type
_entity.pdbx_description
1 polymer ?
#
loop_
_entity_poly.entity_id
_entity_poly.type
_entity_poly.pdbx_seq_one_letter_code
_entity_poly.pdbx_strand_id
1 'polypeptide(L)'
;MARYATSFGGETYRFDDLKSVLACASARRSGDELAGLAAESDAQRVAARAVLADLPLATFLNEALIPYEADEVTRLILDSHDIEAFARVSHLTVGGLRDWLLGYEADSAALRALAPGL
;
A
#
# COMPACT_ATOMS: atom_id res chain seq x y z
N MET A 1 13.98 -3.96 7.06
CA MET A 1 13.08 -4.49 6.02
C MET A 1 11.72 -4.71 6.65
N ALA A 2 10.65 -4.21 6.04
CA ALA A 2 9.29 -4.47 6.53
C ALA A 2 9.02 -5.97 6.50
N ARG A 3 8.40 -6.50 7.55
CA ARG A 3 8.03 -7.91 7.62
C ARG A 3 6.61 -8.05 7.08
N TYR A 4 6.45 -8.63 5.90
CA TYR A 4 5.14 -8.91 5.31
C TYR A 4 4.52 -10.18 5.88
N ALA A 5 4.13 -10.13 7.16
CA ALA A 5 3.52 -11.27 7.84
C ALA A 5 2.57 -10.83 8.95
N THR A 6 1.55 -11.65 9.21
CA THR A 6 0.62 -11.47 10.32
C THR A 6 0.12 -12.82 10.82
N SER A 7 -0.39 -12.86 12.06
CA SER A 7 -0.90 -14.07 12.68
C SER A 7 -2.34 -13.88 13.13
N PHE A 8 -3.23 -14.77 12.69
CA PHE A 8 -4.65 -14.78 13.05
C PHE A 8 -5.06 -16.19 13.47
N GLY A 9 -5.75 -16.32 14.61
CA GLY A 9 -6.33 -17.61 15.02
C GLY A 9 -5.33 -18.77 15.18
N GLY A 10 -4.04 -18.48 15.42
CA GLY A 10 -2.98 -19.49 15.53
C GLY A 10 -2.28 -19.84 14.20
N GLU A 11 -2.74 -19.31 13.07
CA GLU A 11 -2.10 -19.44 11.77
C GLU A 11 -1.26 -18.19 11.46
N THR A 12 -0.11 -18.37 10.81
CA THR A 12 0.76 -17.25 10.39
C THR A 12 0.82 -17.18 8.89
N TYR A 13 0.36 -16.06 8.34
CA TYR A 13 0.40 -15.74 6.93
C TYR A 13 1.67 -14.93 6.64
N ARG A 14 2.40 -15.31 5.60
CA ARG A 14 3.60 -14.62 5.12
C ARG A 14 3.43 -14.31 3.63
N PHE A 15 3.96 -13.18 3.20
CA PHE A 15 4.01 -12.76 1.81
C PHE A 15 5.47 -12.44 1.48
N ASP A 16 5.89 -12.75 0.26
CA ASP A 16 7.31 -12.68 -0.12
C ASP A 16 7.77 -11.24 -0.36
N ASP A 17 6.89 -10.39 -0.89
CA ASP A 17 7.17 -9.02 -1.28
C ASP A 17 5.92 -8.12 -1.21
N LEU A 18 6.10 -6.81 -1.46
CA LEU A 18 5.00 -5.86 -1.49
C LEU A 18 3.97 -6.17 -2.59
N LYS A 19 4.41 -6.71 -3.74
CA LYS A 19 3.52 -7.11 -4.84
C LYS A 19 2.52 -8.16 -4.37
N SER A 20 3.00 -9.18 -3.67
CA SER A 20 2.20 -10.27 -3.13
C SER A 20 1.18 -9.75 -2.10
N VAL A 21 1.58 -8.80 -1.25
CA VAL A 21 0.66 -8.15 -0.30
C VAL A 21 -0.46 -7.40 -1.04
N LEU A 22 -0.11 -6.56 -2.01
CA LEU A 22 -1.09 -5.76 -2.77
C LEU A 22 -2.05 -6.62 -3.59
N ALA A 23 -1.51 -7.65 -4.24
CA ALA A 23 -2.28 -8.61 -5.03
C ALA A 23 -3.27 -9.38 -4.14
N CYS A 24 -2.79 -9.97 -3.04
CA CYS A 24 -3.62 -10.72 -2.12
C CYS A 24 -4.63 -9.84 -1.36
N ALA A 25 -4.32 -8.57 -1.07
CA ALA A 25 -5.21 -7.66 -0.35
C ALA A 25 -6.41 -7.19 -1.21
N SER A 26 -6.27 -7.23 -2.53
CA SER A 26 -7.29 -6.79 -3.47
C SER A 26 -8.61 -7.58 -3.32
N ALA A 27 -9.72 -6.94 -3.69
CA ALA A 27 -10.99 -7.66 -3.81
C ALA A 27 -10.87 -8.78 -4.85
N ARG A 28 -11.62 -9.87 -4.67
CA ARG A 28 -11.60 -10.99 -5.62
C ARG A 28 -12.05 -10.53 -7.01
N ARG A 29 -11.18 -10.70 -8.01
CA ARG A 29 -11.41 -10.31 -9.41
C ARG A 29 -10.92 -11.45 -10.31
N SER A 30 -11.70 -11.77 -11.34
CA SER A 30 -11.38 -12.87 -12.26
C SER A 30 -10.06 -12.68 -13.02
N GLY A 31 -9.66 -11.43 -13.28
CA GLY A 31 -8.37 -11.12 -13.90
C GLY A 31 -7.18 -11.49 -13.01
N ASP A 32 -7.24 -11.12 -11.73
CA ASP A 32 -6.17 -11.44 -10.76
C ASP A 32 -6.12 -12.95 -10.49
N GLU A 33 -7.26 -13.64 -10.50
CA GLU A 33 -7.31 -15.10 -10.42
C GLU A 33 -6.67 -15.76 -11.65
N LEU A 34 -7.00 -15.28 -12.85
CA LEU A 34 -6.43 -15.80 -14.10
C LEU A 34 -4.91 -15.57 -14.17
N ALA A 35 -4.44 -14.45 -13.61
CA ALA A 35 -3.02 -14.12 -13.51
C ALA A 35 -2.29 -14.87 -12.37
N GLY A 36 -3.01 -15.64 -11.53
CA GLY A 36 -2.43 -16.35 -10.39
C GLY A 36 -1.97 -15.44 -9.25
N LEU A 37 -2.53 -14.22 -9.15
CA LEU A 37 -2.15 -13.18 -8.19
C LEU A 37 -3.14 -13.07 -7.01
N ALA A 38 -4.38 -13.51 -7.20
CA ALA A 38 -5.40 -13.40 -6.16
C ALA A 38 -5.08 -14.30 -4.95
N ALA A 39 -5.44 -13.82 -3.75
CA ALA A 39 -5.40 -14.65 -2.54
C ALA A 39 -6.22 -15.94 -2.71
N GLU A 40 -5.66 -17.06 -2.25
CA GLU A 40 -6.20 -18.42 -2.32
C GLU A 40 -7.42 -18.61 -1.41
N SER A 41 -7.54 -17.79 -0.37
CA SER A 41 -8.67 -17.81 0.56
C SER A 41 -9.04 -16.42 1.05
N ASP A 42 -10.27 -16.28 1.57
CA ASP A 42 -10.68 -15.03 2.21
C ASP A 42 -9.89 -14.75 3.50
N ALA A 43 -9.43 -15.79 4.20
CA ALA A 43 -8.57 -15.63 5.37
C ALA A 43 -7.21 -15.02 4.98
N GLN A 44 -6.57 -15.52 3.92
CA GLN A 44 -5.33 -14.95 3.39
C GLN A 44 -5.54 -13.52 2.87
N ARG A 45 -6.68 -13.23 2.25
CA ARG A 45 -7.04 -11.86 1.80
C ARG A 45 -7.15 -10.88 2.96
N VAL A 46 -7.83 -11.28 4.05
CA VAL A 46 -7.92 -10.47 5.27
C VAL A 46 -6.55 -10.31 5.91
N ALA A 47 -5.73 -11.37 5.93
CA ALA A 47 -4.36 -11.29 6.41
C ALA A 47 -3.50 -10.31 5.60
N ALA A 48 -3.60 -10.33 4.27
CA ALA A 48 -2.92 -9.39 3.39
C ALA A 48 -3.36 -7.94 3.63
N ARG A 49 -4.66 -7.70 3.84
CA ARG A 49 -5.20 -6.37 4.19
C ARG A 49 -4.69 -5.88 5.54
N ALA A 50 -4.58 -6.78 6.52
CA ALA A 50 -4.01 -6.43 7.83
C ALA A 50 -2.53 -6.04 7.70
N VAL A 51 -1.73 -6.85 6.99
CA VAL A 51 -0.34 -6.51 6.68
C VAL A 51 -0.24 -5.16 5.98
N LEU A 52 -1.03 -4.96 4.92
CA LEU A 52 -1.06 -3.72 4.15
C LEU A 52 -1.41 -2.50 5.03
N ALA A 53 -2.42 -2.62 5.88
CA ALA A 53 -2.86 -1.54 6.77
C ALA A 53 -1.77 -1.08 7.75
N ASP A 54 -0.87 -1.99 8.15
CA ASP A 54 0.22 -1.70 9.08
C ASP A 54 1.50 -1.21 8.39
N LEU A 55 1.56 -1.20 7.05
CA LEU A 55 2.73 -0.69 6.34
C LEU A 55 2.85 0.83 6.45
N PRO A 56 4.03 1.38 6.82
CA PRO A 56 4.30 2.80 6.71
C PRO A 56 4.13 3.29 5.27
N LEU A 57 3.55 4.47 5.06
CA LEU A 57 3.38 5.03 3.71
C LEU A 57 4.71 5.18 2.96
N ALA A 58 5.79 5.51 3.67
CA ALA A 58 7.12 5.62 3.10
C ALA A 58 7.62 4.30 2.44
N THR A 59 7.02 3.14 2.74
CA THR A 59 7.36 1.87 2.07
C THR A 59 7.19 1.99 0.55
N PHE A 60 6.13 2.67 0.10
CA PHE A 60 5.80 2.80 -1.33
C PHE A 60 6.74 3.74 -2.10
N LEU A 61 7.51 4.57 -1.39
CA LEU A 61 8.57 5.41 -1.99
C LEU A 61 9.92 4.70 -2.04
N ASN A 62 10.13 3.70 -1.19
CA ASN A 62 11.39 2.98 -1.07
C ASN A 62 11.39 1.63 -1.80
N GLU A 63 10.22 1.04 -2.03
CA GLU A 63 10.04 -0.24 -2.72
C GLU A 63 9.12 -0.08 -3.93
N ALA A 64 9.71 0.18 -5.09
CA ALA A 64 8.97 0.28 -6.35
C ALA A 64 8.59 -1.13 -6.86
N LEU A 65 7.33 -1.31 -7.27
CA LEU A 65 6.87 -2.61 -7.82
C LEU A 65 7.57 -2.91 -9.15
N ILE A 66 7.78 -1.90 -9.99
CA ILE A 66 8.60 -2.03 -11.19
C ILE A 66 9.86 -1.20 -10.93
N PRO A 67 11.08 -1.72 -11.14
CA PRO A 67 12.30 -0.97 -10.86
C PRO A 67 12.35 0.37 -11.61
N TYR A 68 12.81 1.42 -10.93
CA TYR A 68 12.91 2.78 -11.46
C TYR A 68 13.70 2.85 -12.79
N GLU A 69 14.77 2.07 -12.90
CA GLU A 69 15.62 2.03 -14.10
C GLU A 69 14.91 1.37 -15.29
N ALA A 70 13.97 0.45 -15.00
CA ALA A 70 13.29 -0.37 -15.99
C ALA A 70 11.97 0.23 -16.50
N ASP A 71 11.42 1.25 -15.85
CA ASP A 71 10.07 1.75 -16.15
C ASP A 71 9.95 3.27 -16.07
N GLU A 72 9.52 3.89 -17.17
CA GLU A 72 9.40 5.35 -17.27
C GLU A 72 8.24 5.92 -16.43
N VAL A 73 7.19 5.13 -16.21
CA VAL A 73 6.03 5.55 -15.41
C VAL A 73 6.42 5.62 -13.93
N THR A 74 7.15 4.62 -13.43
CA THR A 74 7.72 4.62 -12.08
C THR A 74 8.64 5.82 -11.88
N ARG A 75 9.49 6.16 -12.87
CA ARG A 75 10.31 7.38 -12.80
C ARG A 75 9.46 8.62 -12.69
N LEU A 76 8.47 8.78 -13.56
CA LEU A 76 7.60 9.94 -13.54
C LEU A 76 6.89 10.10 -12.19
N ILE A 77 6.35 9.01 -11.63
CA ILE A 77 5.68 9.03 -10.33
C ILE A 77 6.65 9.48 -9.22
N LEU A 78 7.83 8.86 -9.13
CA LEU A 78 8.79 9.16 -8.06
C LEU A 78 9.46 10.53 -8.22
N ASP A 79 9.78 10.95 -9.44
CA ASP A 79 10.41 12.25 -9.73
C ASP A 79 9.44 13.42 -9.53
N SER A 80 8.13 13.18 -9.66
CA SER A 80 7.08 14.20 -9.47
C SER A 80 6.55 14.26 -8.03
N HIS A 81 7.00 13.37 -7.15
CA HIS A 81 6.54 13.30 -5.77
C HIS A 81 7.04 14.49 -4.93
N ASP A 82 6.12 15.21 -4.31
CA ASP A 82 6.40 16.34 -3.42
C ASP A 82 6.60 15.88 -1.97
N ILE A 83 7.86 15.92 -1.51
CA ILE A 83 8.25 15.52 -0.16
C ILE A 83 7.65 16.44 0.91
N GLU A 84 7.50 17.74 0.62
CA GLU A 84 6.95 18.70 1.58
C GLU A 84 5.45 18.47 1.76
N ALA A 85 4.72 18.20 0.67
CA ALA A 85 3.32 17.81 0.72
C ALA A 85 3.11 16.49 1.50
N PHE A 86 3.99 15.51 1.29
CA PHE A 86 3.92 14.21 1.97
C PHE A 86 4.21 14.29 3.48
N ALA A 87 4.98 15.29 3.93
CA ALA A 87 5.44 15.39 5.31
C ALA A 87 4.32 15.33 6.36
N ARG A 88 3.12 15.81 6.03
CA ARG A 88 1.95 15.76 6.94
C ARG A 88 1.53 14.34 7.29
N VAL A 89 1.64 13.40 6.35
CA VAL A 89 1.16 12.01 6.52
C VAL A 89 2.30 10.99 6.54
N SER A 90 3.56 11.42 6.36
CA SER A 90 4.71 10.52 6.21
C SER A 90 4.94 9.56 7.39
N HIS A 91 4.47 9.93 8.58
CA HIS A 91 4.53 9.12 9.80
C HIS A 91 3.40 8.09 9.92
N LEU A 92 2.39 8.13 9.05
CA LEU A 92 1.24 7.24 9.08
C LEU A 92 1.54 5.90 8.39
N THR A 93 0.76 4.89 8.78
CA THR A 93 0.60 3.66 8.00
C THR A 93 -0.50 3.82 6.95
N VAL A 94 -0.66 2.86 6.05
CA VAL A 94 -1.81 2.84 5.11
C VAL A 94 -3.15 2.90 5.86
N GLY A 95 -3.27 2.18 6.97
CA GLY A 95 -4.43 2.24 7.85
C GLY A 95 -4.60 3.62 8.48
N GLY A 96 -3.52 4.22 8.96
CA GLY A 96 -3.52 5.59 9.49
C GLY A 96 -3.93 6.63 8.44
N LEU A 97 -3.47 6.49 7.19
CA LEU A 97 -3.87 7.35 6.08
C LEU A 97 -5.37 7.23 5.80
N ARG A 98 -5.90 6.01 5.75
CA ARG A 98 -7.35 5.79 5.58
C ARG A 98 -8.14 6.50 6.67
N ASP A 99 -7.72 6.36 7.93
CA ASP A 99 -8.43 6.96 9.05
C ASP A 99 -8.34 8.50 9.02
N TRP A 100 -7.19 9.06 8.61
CA TRP A 100 -7.03 10.49 8.37
C TRP A 100 -7.93 11.00 7.23
N LEU A 101 -7.97 10.29 6.10
CA LEU A 101 -8.81 10.62 4.94
C LEU A 101 -10.31 10.62 5.26
N LEU A 102 -10.75 9.80 6.21
CA LEU A 102 -12.14 9.71 6.67
C LEU A 102 -12.45 10.70 7.81
N GLY A 103 -11.44 11.43 8.30
CA GLY A 103 -11.58 12.43 9.36
C GLY A 103 -11.97 13.81 8.84
N TYR A 104 -12.42 14.67 9.77
CA TYR A 104 -12.83 16.05 9.44
C TYR A 104 -11.68 16.95 8.96
N GLU A 105 -10.43 16.59 9.25
CA GLU A 105 -9.25 17.35 8.81
C GLU A 105 -8.94 17.20 7.31
N ALA A 106 -9.42 16.13 6.68
CA ALA A 106 -9.20 15.83 5.27
C ALA A 106 -10.21 16.58 4.37
N ASP A 107 -10.27 17.91 4.52
CA ASP A 107 -11.07 18.75 3.65
C ASP A 107 -10.48 18.89 2.24
N SER A 108 -11.23 19.52 1.32
CA SER A 108 -10.78 19.67 -0.07
C SER A 108 -9.47 20.46 -0.22
N ALA A 109 -9.16 21.39 0.69
CA ALA A 109 -7.92 22.15 0.63
C ALA A 109 -6.74 21.29 1.11
N ALA A 110 -6.91 20.57 2.22
CA ALA A 110 -5.93 19.64 2.75
C ALA A 110 -5.62 18.52 1.75
N LEU A 111 -6.64 17.94 1.12
CA LEU A 111 -6.48 16.89 0.10
C LEU A 111 -5.73 17.38 -1.13
N ARG A 112 -6.04 18.59 -1.63
CA ARG A 112 -5.30 19.17 -2.77
C ARG A 112 -3.85 19.46 -2.45
N ALA A 113 -3.57 19.93 -1.22
CA ALA A 113 -2.21 20.16 -0.76
C ALA A 113 -1.43 18.85 -0.56
N LEU A 114 -2.09 17.77 -0.14
CA LEU A 114 -1.47 16.46 0.05
C LEU A 114 -1.26 15.69 -1.26
N ALA A 115 -2.16 15.81 -2.22
CA ALA A 115 -2.16 15.02 -3.47
C ALA A 115 -0.81 14.90 -4.20
N PRO A 116 0.03 15.95 -4.35
CA PRO A 116 1.33 15.80 -5.03
C PRO A 116 2.35 14.99 -4.22
N GLY A 117 2.13 14.74 -2.93
CA GLY A 117 2.96 13.92 -2.07
C GLY A 117 2.47 12.48 -1.91
N LEU A 118 1.57 11.98 -2.77
CA LEU A 118 1.06 10.61 -2.74
C LEU A 118 1.08 9.96 -4.13
#